data_AF-A0A560HJY0-F1
#
_entry.id   AF-A0A560HJY0-F1
#
_cell.length_a   1.000
_cell.length_b   1.000
_cell.length_c   1.000
_cell.angle_alpha   90.00
_cell.angle_beta   90.00
_cell.angle_gamma   90.00
#
_symmetry.space_group_name_H-M   'P 1'
#
loop_
_entity.id
_entity.type
_entity.pdbx_description
1 polymer ?
#
loop_
_entity_poly.entity_id
_entity_poly.type
_entity_poly.pdbx_seq_one_letter_code
_entity_poly.pdbx_strand_id
1 'polypeptide(L)'
;MAESLEPDAVASVVARRHGMHRNQLYAWRRELRGGEQAVGVTFAPVVAEGVAAPMGAGIEITYAGAVIRVGDDTDPSLLARVLRTLRRLG
;
A
#
# COMPACT_ATOMS: atom_id res chain seq x y z
N MET A 1 14.19 9.70 -7.16
CA MET A 1 14.78 11.05 -6.97
C MET A 1 15.87 11.39 -7.98
N ALA A 2 16.71 10.44 -8.40
CA ALA A 2 17.78 10.68 -9.39
C ALA A 2 17.29 11.43 -10.65
N GLU A 3 16.19 10.98 -11.25
CA GLU A 3 15.58 11.64 -12.43
C GLU A 3 15.24 13.13 -12.21
N SER A 4 14.88 13.51 -10.98
CA SER A 4 14.54 14.89 -10.66
C SER A 4 15.77 15.81 -10.56
N LEU A 5 16.96 15.27 -10.33
CA LEU A 5 18.18 16.03 -10.10
C LEU A 5 18.96 16.28 -11.39
N GLU A 6 18.54 15.69 -12.52
CA GLU A 6 19.14 15.93 -13.82
C GLU A 6 19.01 17.41 -14.24
N PRO A 7 20.02 17.99 -14.89
CA PRO A 7 20.05 19.42 -15.23
C PRO A 7 18.83 19.88 -16.06
N ASP A 8 18.27 18.99 -16.90
CA ASP A 8 17.13 19.26 -17.78
C ASP A 8 15.78 18.81 -17.17
N ALA A 9 15.79 18.29 -15.94
CA ALA A 9 14.58 17.77 -15.33
C ALA A 9 13.61 18.88 -14.90
N VAL A 10 12.49 18.99 -15.60
CA VAL A 10 11.38 19.84 -15.19
C VAL A 10 10.64 19.20 -14.02
N ALA A 11 10.82 19.74 -12.82
CA ALA A 11 10.25 19.22 -11.57
C ALA A 11 8.74 18.91 -11.63
N SER A 12 7.92 19.72 -12.33
CA SER A 12 6.50 19.39 -12.50
C SER A 12 6.23 18.17 -13.35
N VAL A 13 7.01 17.97 -14.40
CA VAL A 13 6.81 16.84 -15.30
C VAL A 13 7.11 15.56 -14.55
N VAL A 14 8.21 15.56 -13.77
CA VAL A 14 8.58 14.44 -12.90
C VAL A 14 7.52 14.23 -11.81
N ALA A 15 7.07 15.29 -11.12
CA ALA A 15 6.03 15.17 -10.10
C ALA A 15 4.72 14.58 -10.66
N ARG A 16 4.24 15.08 -11.80
CA ARG A 16 3.00 14.60 -12.44
C ARG A 16 3.11 13.13 -12.87
N ARG A 17 4.26 12.71 -13.41
CA ARG A 17 4.49 11.30 -13.80
C ARG A 17 4.34 10.35 -12.60
N HIS A 18 4.72 10.80 -11.41
CA HIS A 18 4.62 10.01 -10.18
C HIS A 18 3.36 10.30 -9.34
N GLY A 19 2.34 10.96 -9.92
CA GLY A 19 1.10 11.27 -9.20
C GLY A 19 1.31 12.23 -8.02
N MET A 20 2.37 13.03 -8.05
CA MET A 20 2.83 13.86 -6.95
C MET A 20 2.56 15.33 -7.22
N HIS A 21 2.31 16.09 -6.16
CA HIS A 21 2.19 17.54 -6.27
C HIS A 21 3.57 18.20 -6.40
N ARG A 22 3.71 19.18 -7.30
CA ARG A 22 4.98 19.90 -7.55
C ARG A 22 5.62 20.44 -6.25
N ASN A 23 4.81 21.04 -5.37
CA ASN A 23 5.32 21.64 -4.12
C ASN A 23 5.93 20.60 -3.17
N GLN A 24 5.44 19.36 -3.18
CA GLN A 24 5.97 18.26 -2.38
C GLN A 24 7.39 17.89 -2.82
N LEU A 25 7.60 17.79 -4.14
CA LEU A 25 8.92 17.55 -4.71
C LEU A 25 9.91 18.69 -4.39
N TYR A 26 9.45 19.96 -4.41
CA TYR A 26 10.28 21.09 -4.02
C TYR A 26 10.63 21.09 -2.53
N ALA A 27 9.67 20.79 -1.65
CA ALA A 27 9.89 20.69 -0.22
C ALA A 27 10.98 19.66 0.10
N TRP A 28 10.86 18.45 -0.46
CA TRP A 28 11.85 17.38 -0.29
C TRP A 28 13.23 17.74 -0.85
N ARG A 29 13.31 18.42 -2.01
CA ARG A 29 14.60 18.91 -2.54
C ARG A 29 15.28 19.91 -1.61
N ARG A 30 14.50 20.80 -0.96
CA ARG A 30 15.07 21.75 0.00
C ARG A 30 15.52 21.05 1.27
N GLU A 31 14.72 20.14 1.80
CA GLU A 31 15.05 19.35 3.00
C GLU A 31 16.36 18.57 2.78
N LEU A 32 16.52 17.94 1.62
CA LEU A 32 17.76 17.21 1.26
C LEU A 32 18.98 18.11 1.00
N ARG A 33 18.78 19.39 0.64
CA ARG A 33 19.88 20.34 0.39
C ARG A 33 20.25 21.15 1.63
N GLY A 34 19.31 21.34 2.56
CA GLY A 34 19.47 22.19 3.74
C GLY A 34 19.89 21.45 5.02
N GLY A 35 19.79 20.12 5.05
CA GLY A 35 20.24 19.31 6.17
C GLY A 35 21.55 18.65 5.85
N GLU A 36 22.52 18.76 6.76
CA GLU A 36 23.66 17.87 6.89
C GLU A 36 23.25 16.45 6.50
N GLN A 37 24.07 15.79 5.67
CA GLN A 37 24.07 14.35 5.43
C GLN A 37 22.90 13.63 6.12
N ALA A 38 21.86 13.27 5.38
CA ALA A 38 20.83 12.32 5.83
C ALA A 38 21.42 10.91 6.03
N VAL A 39 22.64 10.80 6.57
CA VAL A 39 23.22 9.63 7.18
C VAL A 39 22.37 9.36 8.42
N GLY A 40 21.35 8.52 8.24
CA GLY A 40 20.43 8.13 9.31
C GLY A 40 18.95 8.25 8.97
N VAL A 41 18.55 8.88 7.86
CA VAL A 41 17.14 8.80 7.40
C VAL A 41 16.96 7.50 6.63
N THR A 42 16.85 6.40 7.37
CA THR A 42 16.38 5.13 6.83
C THR A 42 14.86 5.22 6.71
N PHE A 43 14.32 4.83 5.55
CA PHE A 43 12.88 4.57 5.44
C PHE A 43 12.51 3.55 6.49
N ALA A 44 11.74 3.95 7.50
CA ALA A 44 11.16 2.99 8.43
C ALA A 44 10.21 2.10 7.63
N PRO A 45 10.38 0.76 7.64
CA PRO A 45 9.39 -0.11 7.05
C PRO A 45 8.07 0.14 7.76
N VAL A 46 7.05 0.54 7.00
CA VAL A 46 5.68 0.56 7.51
C VAL A 46 5.27 -0.90 7.66
N VAL A 47 5.44 -1.44 8.85
CA VAL A 47 4.81 -2.70 9.24
C VAL A 47 3.36 -2.35 9.52
N ALA A 48 2.50 -2.54 8.54
CA ALA A 48 1.07 -2.44 8.78
C ALA A 48 0.67 -3.60 9.70
N GLU A 49 0.53 -3.33 11.00
CA GLU A 49 0.07 -4.32 11.96
C GLU A 49 -1.32 -4.83 11.53
N GLY A 50 -1.43 -6.14 11.36
CA GLY A 50 -2.69 -6.78 10.97
C GLY A 50 -2.97 -6.84 9.48
N VAL A 51 -2.06 -6.41 8.60
CA VAL A 51 -2.18 -6.75 7.17
C VAL A 51 -1.79 -8.21 7.03
N ALA A 52 -2.80 -9.07 6.92
CA ALA A 52 -2.60 -10.45 6.54
C ALA A 52 -1.79 -10.50 5.24
N ALA A 53 -0.91 -11.50 5.12
CA ALA A 53 -0.14 -11.73 3.91
C ALA A 53 -1.06 -11.64 2.69
N PRO A 54 -0.64 -10.96 1.60
CA PRO A 54 -1.46 -10.87 0.40
C PRO A 54 -1.82 -12.30 0.00
N MET A 55 -3.11 -12.60 0.01
CA MET A 55 -3.59 -13.81 -0.64
C MET A 55 -3.19 -13.74 -2.11
N GLY A 56 -3.00 -14.91 -2.74
CA GLY A 56 -2.99 -14.99 -4.20
C GLY A 56 -4.31 -14.50 -4.81
N ALA A 57 -4.63 -14.90 -6.05
CA ALA A 57 -5.95 -14.61 -6.59
C ALA A 57 -7.05 -15.14 -5.64
N GLY A 58 -7.99 -14.26 -5.27
CA GLY A 58 -8.99 -14.59 -4.26
C GLY A 58 -9.73 -13.35 -3.72
N ILE A 59 -10.74 -13.61 -2.89
CA ILE A 59 -11.54 -12.57 -2.23
C ILE A 59 -11.45 -12.70 -0.71
N GLU A 60 -11.47 -11.54 -0.04
CA GLU A 60 -11.54 -11.44 1.41
C GLU A 60 -12.90 -10.83 1.81
N ILE A 61 -13.58 -11.45 2.77
CA ILE A 61 -14.90 -11.03 3.26
C ILE A 61 -14.82 -10.83 4.77
N THR A 62 -15.13 -9.62 5.24
CA THR A 62 -15.23 -9.33 6.68
C THR A 62 -16.68 -9.38 7.13
N TYR A 63 -16.98 -10.17 8.17
CA TYR A 63 -18.33 -10.32 8.72
C TYR A 63 -18.26 -10.51 10.25
N ALA A 64 -18.95 -9.64 11.00
CA ALA A 64 -19.04 -9.70 12.47
C ALA A 64 -17.67 -9.86 13.19
N GLY A 65 -16.62 -9.21 12.68
CA GLY A 65 -15.26 -9.30 13.21
C GLY A 65 -14.47 -10.55 12.78
N ALA A 66 -15.10 -11.51 12.09
CA ALA A 66 -14.41 -12.60 11.41
C ALA A 66 -13.95 -12.18 10.01
N VAL A 67 -12.80 -12.71 9.58
CA VAL A 67 -12.27 -12.53 8.23
C VAL A 67 -12.28 -13.87 7.51
N ILE A 68 -13.01 -13.94 6.40
CA ILE A 68 -13.17 -15.12 5.56
C ILE A 68 -12.33 -14.91 4.31
N ARG A 69 -11.47 -15.90 4.02
CA ARG A 69 -10.51 -15.87 2.93
C ARG A 69 -10.84 -16.97 1.93
N VAL A 70 -11.09 -16.58 0.69
CA VAL A 70 -11.46 -17.50 -0.41
C VAL A 70 -10.42 -17.39 -1.51
N GLY A 71 -9.53 -18.38 -1.58
CA GLY A 71 -8.60 -18.56 -2.69
C GLY A 71 -9.15 -19.51 -3.76
N ASP A 72 -8.41 -19.69 -4.84
CA ASP A 72 -8.81 -20.51 -6.00
C ASP A 72 -9.09 -21.99 -5.64
N ASP A 73 -8.40 -22.54 -4.62
CA ASP A 73 -8.56 -23.92 -4.17
C ASP A 73 -9.74 -24.14 -3.20
N THR A 74 -10.60 -23.13 -3.00
CA THR A 74 -11.69 -23.22 -2.03
C THR A 74 -12.86 -24.05 -2.58
N ASP A 75 -13.27 -25.10 -1.87
CA ASP A 75 -14.49 -25.85 -2.19
C ASP A 75 -15.74 -24.93 -2.09
N PRO A 76 -16.46 -24.71 -3.20
CA PRO A 76 -17.65 -23.86 -3.21
C PRO A 76 -18.78 -24.37 -2.30
N SER A 77 -18.90 -25.68 -2.14
CA SER A 77 -19.96 -26.31 -1.34
C SER A 77 -19.74 -26.06 0.15
N LEU A 78 -18.49 -26.20 0.60
CA LEU A 78 -18.08 -25.86 1.96
C LEU A 78 -18.28 -24.37 2.24
N LEU A 79 -17.83 -23.50 1.34
CA LEU A 79 -17.99 -22.05 1.47
C LEU A 79 -19.48 -21.67 1.61
N ALA A 80 -20.34 -22.21 0.75
CA ALA A 80 -21.78 -21.96 0.83
C ALA A 80 -22.40 -22.47 2.14
N ARG A 81 -21.91 -23.56 2.73
CA ARG A 81 -22.37 -24.08 4.03
C ARG A 81 -21.94 -23.15 5.17
N VAL A 82 -20.71 -22.66 5.15
CA VAL A 82 -20.18 -21.72 6.15
C VAL A 82 -20.99 -20.41 6.10
N LEU A 83 -21.15 -19.80 4.92
CA LEU A 83 -21.89 -18.55 4.76
C LEU A 83 -23.35 -18.67 5.19
N ARG A 84 -24.02 -19.79 4.89
CA ARG A 84 -25.39 -20.06 5.36
C ARG A 84 -25.48 -20.18 6.88
N THR A 85 -24.45 -20.74 7.51
CA THR A 85 -24.40 -20.91 8.96
C THR A 85 -24.17 -19.57 9.64
N LEU A 86 -23.23 -18.76 9.14
CA LEU A 86 -22.99 -17.41 9.64
C LEU A 86 -24.23 -16.53 9.54
N ARG A 87 -24.97 -16.60 8.43
CA ARG A 87 -26.24 -15.87 8.25
C ARG A 87 -27.34 -16.29 9.24
N ARG A 88 -27.26 -17.48 9.84
CA ARG A 88 -28.22 -17.94 10.86
C ARG A 88 -27.83 -17.52 12.28
N LEU A 89 -26.56 -17.18 12.47
CA LEU A 89 -25.97 -16.87 13.78
C LEU A 89 -25.90 -15.37 14.07
N GLY A 90 -25.90 -14.53 13.03
CA GLY A 90 -26.11 -13.09 13.15
C GLY A 90 -27.56 -12.70 12.91
#